data_AF-A0A925JAV7-F1
#
_entry.id   AF-A0A925JAV7-F1
#
_cell.length_a   1.000
_cell.length_b   1.000
_cell.length_c   1.000
_cell.angle_alpha   90.00
_cell.angle_beta   90.00
_cell.angle_gamma   90.00
#
_symmetry.space_group_name_H-M   'P 1'
#
loop_
_entity.id
_entity.type
_entity.pdbx_description
1 polymer ?
#
loop_
_entity_poly.entity_id
_entity_poly.type
_entity_poly.pdbx_seq_one_letter_code
_entity_poly.pdbx_strand_id
1 'polypeptide(L)'
;MNNETFGVLIALLVADLLVLAVLMWMPAMRREKAFFGMRVSREIYEGEGRRILRRYWLCLLAAFVALSAFGFLTAYYRNNFLYAAASYVLSVPLAFVLYTNFAREVRPFRIPSEAKRFASSLTTRKLADYTTIALEALVVIVTIAPVFALVYYYPGLPERVPVHWGLNGEPDRWARKTFATVFFIPVLAAYMQSWFLLLKYDIVHAKMMLPAEQAEVYMHYKEMLLAASARMIDWMRGLIAVLLSGVSLFILMTTIESWRRWMPFASTALWVNVALLLSVAFYFLYRFMAINGQLETATGGDANVRRQSEEDKWSGGGTIYYNPDDPALIVEKMDGLGYTYNFAGKGIRLRLMFLAGVPLLVLWALLDL
;
A
#
# COMPACT_ATOMS: atom_id res chain seq x y z
N MET A 1 13.37 22.58 19.91
CA MET A 1 12.42 21.57 19.39
C MET A 1 11.97 20.70 20.54
N ASN A 2 10.68 20.42 20.70
CA ASN A 2 10.19 19.57 21.80
C ASN A 2 10.47 18.08 21.52
N ASN A 3 10.54 17.25 22.57
CA ASN A 3 10.81 15.82 22.47
C ASN A 3 9.81 15.09 21.57
N GLU A 4 8.57 15.58 21.50
CA GLU A 4 7.50 15.06 20.64
C GLU A 4 7.80 15.25 19.15
N THR A 5 8.14 16.47 18.73
CA THR A 5 8.52 16.74 17.33
C THR A 5 9.73 15.90 16.95
N PHE A 6 10.69 15.75 17.86
CA PHE A 6 11.83 14.86 17.63
C PHE A 6 11.44 13.40 17.42
N GLY A 7 10.51 12.86 18.22
CA GLY A 7 9.98 11.51 18.06
C GLY A 7 9.30 11.28 16.71
N VAL A 8 8.47 12.23 16.27
CA VAL A 8 7.82 12.18 14.94
C VAL A 8 8.86 12.18 13.82
N LEU A 9 9.90 13.00 13.94
CA LEU A 9 10.97 13.03 12.95
C LEU A 9 11.73 11.70 12.84
N ILE A 10 11.99 11.03 13.96
CA ILE A 10 12.60 9.69 13.96
C ILE A 10 11.67 8.69 13.27
N ALA A 11 10.37 8.72 13.58
CA ALA A 11 9.39 7.81 12.94
C ALA A 11 9.34 8.00 11.41
N LEU A 12 9.34 9.25 10.94
CA LEU A 12 9.38 9.57 9.52
C LEU A 12 10.69 9.10 8.86
N LEU A 13 11.83 9.26 9.54
CA LEU A 13 13.12 8.77 9.05
C LEU A 13 13.13 7.24 8.91
N VAL A 14 12.62 6.51 9.89
CA VAL A 14 12.49 5.05 9.83
C VAL A 14 11.58 4.64 8.68
N ALA A 15 10.46 5.33 8.49
CA ALA A 15 9.56 5.08 7.36
C ALA A 15 10.25 5.31 6.01
N ASP A 16 11.04 6.37 5.88
CA ASP A 16 11.80 6.69 4.67
C ASP A 16 12.87 5.63 4.36
N LEU A 17 13.56 5.11 5.39
CA LEU A 17 14.53 4.02 5.24
C LEU A 17 13.87 2.71 4.77
N LEU A 18 12.67 2.39 5.27
CA LEU A 18 11.92 1.22 4.82
C LEU A 18 11.51 1.35 3.35
N VAL A 19 11.02 2.53 2.96
CA VAL A 19 10.66 2.84 1.56
C VAL A 19 11.89 2.74 0.66
N LEU A 20 13.02 3.31 1.08
CA LEU A 20 14.29 3.22 0.35
C LEU A 20 14.71 1.76 0.15
N ALA A 21 14.64 0.93 1.20
CA ALA A 21 15.03 -0.48 1.11
C ALA A 21 14.18 -1.25 0.07
N VAL A 22 12.87 -1.03 0.05
CA VAL A 22 11.96 -1.62 -0.95
C VAL A 22 12.33 -1.16 -2.36
N LEU A 23 12.55 0.14 -2.55
CA LEU A 23 12.86 0.73 -3.86
C LEU A 23 14.25 0.37 -4.38
N MET A 24 15.22 0.12 -3.49
CA MET A 24 16.53 -0.43 -3.85
C MET A 24 16.42 -1.89 -4.29
N TRP A 25 15.57 -2.68 -3.65
CA TRP A 25 15.36 -4.09 -3.99
C TRP A 25 14.55 -4.29 -5.27
N MET A 26 13.55 -3.43 -5.51
CA MET A 26 12.56 -3.56 -6.59
C MET A 26 13.14 -3.85 -7.99
N PRO A 27 14.18 -3.16 -8.51
CA PRO A 27 14.70 -3.43 -9.86
C PRO A 27 15.36 -4.79 -10.03
N ALA A 28 15.82 -5.41 -8.93
CA ALA A 28 16.59 -6.65 -8.93
C ALA A 28 15.81 -7.83 -8.34
N MET A 29 14.54 -7.63 -7.95
CA MET A 29 13.70 -8.62 -7.28
C MET A 29 13.65 -9.97 -8.03
N ARG A 30 13.51 -9.95 -9.37
CA ARG A 30 13.50 -11.16 -10.22
C ARG A 30 14.76 -11.30 -11.09
N ARG A 31 15.85 -10.61 -10.75
CA ARG A 31 17.13 -10.65 -11.46
C ARG A 31 16.95 -10.46 -12.97
N GLU A 32 17.57 -11.29 -13.80
CA GLU A 32 17.52 -11.20 -15.28
C GLU A 32 16.11 -11.37 -15.87
N LYS A 33 15.17 -11.99 -15.14
CA LYS A 33 13.81 -12.26 -15.62
C LYS A 33 12.92 -11.01 -15.64
N ALA A 34 13.19 -10.03 -14.77
CA ALA A 34 12.48 -8.75 -14.75
C ALA A 34 13.36 -7.60 -14.19
N PHE A 35 14.55 -7.42 -14.77
CA PHE A 35 15.46 -6.33 -14.42
C PHE A 35 14.85 -4.99 -14.85
N PHE A 36 14.56 -4.10 -13.89
CA PHE A 36 13.74 -2.89 -14.15
C PHE A 36 12.41 -3.21 -14.86
N GLY A 37 11.80 -4.34 -14.50
CA GLY A 37 10.53 -4.83 -15.09
C GLY A 37 10.66 -5.38 -16.52
N MET A 38 11.88 -5.52 -17.04
CA MET A 38 12.16 -6.04 -18.38
C MET A 38 13.02 -7.30 -18.32
N ARG A 39 12.77 -8.24 -19.24
CA ARG A 39 13.60 -9.44 -19.37
C ARG A 39 14.88 -9.09 -20.11
N VAL A 40 16.03 -9.46 -19.56
CA VAL A 40 17.35 -9.26 -20.15
C VAL A 40 18.13 -10.57 -20.16
N SER A 41 19.19 -10.65 -20.95
CA SER A 41 20.07 -11.84 -20.91
C SER A 41 20.85 -11.87 -19.60
N ARG A 42 21.24 -13.07 -19.17
CA ARG A 42 22.06 -13.24 -17.97
C ARG A 42 23.40 -12.53 -18.09
N GLU A 43 24.00 -12.54 -19.28
CA GLU A 43 25.25 -11.84 -19.57
C GLU A 43 25.13 -10.33 -19.37
N ILE A 44 24.06 -9.71 -19.90
CA ILE A 44 23.80 -8.29 -19.70
C ILE A 44 23.55 -8.00 -18.22
N TYR A 45 22.75 -8.82 -17.54
CA TYR A 45 22.44 -8.62 -16.13
C TYR A 45 23.70 -8.64 -15.25
N GLU A 46 24.60 -9.62 -15.47
CA GLU A 46 25.84 -9.76 -14.71
C GLU A 46 26.92 -8.75 -15.11
N GLY A 47 26.90 -8.25 -16.36
CA GLY A 47 27.81 -7.23 -16.88
C GLY A 47 27.30 -5.79 -16.68
N GLU A 48 26.84 -5.17 -17.77
CA GLU A 48 26.36 -3.77 -17.80
C GLU A 48 25.21 -3.52 -16.81
N GLY A 49 24.33 -4.50 -16.61
CA GLY A 49 23.22 -4.43 -15.66
C GLY A 49 23.68 -4.13 -14.23
N ARG A 50 24.78 -4.74 -13.75
CA ARG A 50 25.34 -4.43 -12.42
C ARG A 50 25.91 -3.01 -12.32
N ARG A 51 26.35 -2.42 -13.43
CA ARG A 51 26.82 -1.02 -13.46
C ARG A 51 25.62 -0.07 -13.40
N ILE A 52 24.57 -0.33 -14.19
CA ILE A 52 23.30 0.40 -14.15
C ILE A 52 22.69 0.33 -12.74
N LEU A 53 22.62 -0.85 -12.13
CA LEU A 53 22.03 -1.05 -10.81
C LEU A 53 22.79 -0.31 -9.70
N ARG A 54 24.13 -0.33 -9.73
CA ARG A 54 24.94 0.43 -8.76
C ARG A 54 24.74 1.93 -8.90
N ARG A 55 24.68 2.46 -10.13
CA ARG A 55 24.38 3.87 -10.37
C ARG A 55 22.99 4.25 -9.88
N TYR A 56 21.99 3.41 -10.13
CA TYR A 56 20.65 3.59 -9.59
C TYR A 56 20.64 3.64 -8.07
N TRP A 57 21.27 2.68 -7.39
CA TRP A 57 21.36 2.65 -5.93
C TRP A 57 22.05 3.89 -5.36
N LEU A 58 23.16 4.33 -5.97
CA LEU A 58 23.87 5.52 -5.52
C LEU A 58 23.03 6.79 -5.73
N CYS A 59 22.40 6.96 -6.88
CA CYS A 59 21.53 8.11 -7.15
C CYS A 59 20.31 8.13 -6.23
N LEU A 60 19.69 6.97 -5.99
CA LEU A 60 18.53 6.84 -5.11
C LEU A 60 18.91 7.15 -3.65
N LEU A 61 20.01 6.56 -3.17
CA LEU A 61 20.52 6.83 -1.82
C LEU A 61 20.86 8.31 -1.64
N ALA A 62 21.57 8.91 -2.61
CA ALA A 62 21.91 10.33 -2.57
C ALA A 62 20.66 11.22 -2.56
N ALA A 63 19.64 10.88 -3.36
CA ALA A 63 18.37 11.61 -3.40
C ALA A 63 17.62 11.53 -2.05
N PHE A 64 17.50 10.33 -1.47
CA PHE A 64 16.85 10.14 -0.17
C PHE A 64 17.61 10.85 0.94
N VAL A 65 18.94 10.70 1.00
CA VAL A 65 19.77 11.38 2.00
C VAL A 65 19.65 12.90 1.87
N ALA A 66 19.74 13.45 0.67
CA ALA A 66 19.64 14.90 0.45
C ALA A 66 18.25 15.44 0.85
N LEU A 67 17.18 14.76 0.42
CA LEU A 67 15.82 15.19 0.67
C LEU A 67 15.44 15.06 2.15
N SER A 68 15.82 13.95 2.80
CA SER A 68 15.57 13.71 4.22
C SER A 68 16.45 14.58 5.10
N ALA A 69 17.71 14.84 4.75
CA ALA A 69 18.53 15.82 5.45
C ALA A 69 17.93 17.23 5.35
N PHE A 70 17.51 17.66 4.16
CA PHE A 70 16.86 18.96 3.98
C PHE A 70 15.55 19.07 4.78
N GLY A 71 14.66 18.08 4.67
CA GLY A 71 13.39 18.03 5.40
C GLY A 71 13.58 18.00 6.91
N PHE A 72 14.52 17.20 7.40
CA PHE A 72 14.82 17.10 8.82
C PHE A 72 15.46 18.37 9.38
N LEU A 73 16.47 18.93 8.70
CA LEU A 73 17.12 20.18 9.13
C LEU A 73 16.12 21.34 9.14
N THR A 74 15.31 21.48 8.09
CA THR A 74 14.29 22.53 8.04
C THR A 74 13.22 22.32 9.11
N ALA A 75 12.76 21.09 9.34
CA ALA A 75 11.82 20.78 10.43
C ALA A 75 12.41 21.11 11.80
N TYR A 76 13.70 20.84 12.01
CA TYR A 76 14.43 21.16 13.24
C TYR A 76 14.50 22.66 13.50
N TYR A 77 14.99 23.44 12.53
CA TYR A 77 15.15 24.89 12.66
C TYR A 77 13.83 25.65 12.69
N ARG A 78 12.81 25.17 11.97
CA ARG A 78 11.47 25.79 11.95
C ARG A 78 10.54 25.24 13.04
N ASN A 79 10.98 24.24 13.80
CA ASN A 79 10.18 23.54 14.80
C ASN A 79 8.81 23.07 14.25
N ASN A 80 8.81 22.53 13.02
CA ASN A 80 7.60 22.12 12.32
C ASN A 80 7.85 20.82 11.54
N PHE A 81 7.25 19.71 12.00
CA PHE A 81 7.43 18.39 11.39
C PHE A 81 6.90 18.29 9.95
N LEU A 82 6.05 19.22 9.51
CA LEU A 82 5.48 19.21 8.15
C LEU A 82 6.56 19.28 7.06
N TYR A 83 7.72 19.89 7.34
CA TYR A 83 8.82 19.91 6.38
C TYR A 83 9.42 18.51 6.15
N ALA A 84 9.55 17.71 7.21
CA ALA A 84 10.01 16.32 7.09
C ALA A 84 8.93 15.40 6.51
N ALA A 85 7.65 15.66 6.82
CA ALA A 85 6.55 14.94 6.18
C ALA A 85 6.50 15.23 4.67
N ALA A 86 6.69 16.49 4.28
CA ALA A 86 6.75 16.89 2.87
C ALA A 86 7.95 16.26 2.15
N SER A 87 9.14 16.21 2.78
CA SER A 87 10.30 15.55 2.19
C SER A 87 10.06 14.06 1.95
N TYR A 88 9.43 13.37 2.91
CA TYR A 88 9.02 11.97 2.75
C TYR A 88 8.01 11.78 1.60
N VAL A 89 6.98 12.62 1.53
CA VAL A 89 6.00 12.55 0.44
C VAL A 89 6.64 12.78 -0.93
N LEU A 90 7.65 13.65 -1.01
CA LEU A 90 8.38 13.95 -2.24
C LEU A 90 9.41 12.86 -2.61
N SER A 91 9.89 12.05 -1.67
CA SER A 91 10.92 11.02 -1.92
C SER A 91 10.40 9.92 -2.84
N VAL A 92 9.12 9.56 -2.71
CA VAL A 92 8.50 8.49 -3.52
C VAL A 92 8.36 8.88 -5.00
N PRO A 93 7.73 10.02 -5.40
CA PRO A 93 7.69 10.43 -6.81
C PRO A 93 9.08 10.58 -7.42
N LEU A 94 10.04 11.15 -6.67
CA LEU A 94 11.42 11.28 -7.12
C LEU A 94 12.05 9.92 -7.41
N ALA A 95 11.82 8.92 -6.54
CA ALA A 95 12.28 7.56 -6.78
C ALA A 95 11.71 6.95 -8.05
N PHE A 96 10.42 7.16 -8.34
CA PHE A 96 9.79 6.67 -9.57
C PHE A 96 10.34 7.35 -10.82
N VAL A 97 10.70 8.64 -10.75
CA VAL A 97 11.39 9.35 -11.83
C VAL A 97 12.77 8.72 -12.06
N LEU A 98 13.55 8.50 -11.01
CA LEU A 98 14.86 7.83 -11.11
C LEU A 98 14.73 6.41 -11.68
N TYR A 99 13.81 5.61 -11.15
CA TYR A 99 13.52 4.27 -11.65
C TYR A 99 13.20 4.28 -13.14
N THR A 100 12.34 5.20 -13.59
CA THR A 100 11.97 5.33 -14.99
C THR A 100 13.14 5.73 -15.88
N ASN A 101 14.01 6.63 -15.40
CA ASN A 101 15.21 7.04 -16.15
C ASN A 101 16.18 5.87 -16.31
N PHE A 102 16.47 5.12 -15.25
CA PHE A 102 17.34 3.94 -15.34
C PHE A 102 16.68 2.79 -16.12
N ALA A 103 15.36 2.63 -16.06
CA ALA A 103 14.64 1.69 -16.92
C ALA A 103 14.78 2.04 -18.41
N ARG A 104 14.89 3.33 -18.78
CA ARG A 104 15.16 3.73 -20.17
C ARG A 104 16.56 3.29 -20.64
N GLU A 105 17.56 3.29 -19.76
CA GLU A 105 18.91 2.77 -20.08
C GLU A 105 18.91 1.26 -20.30
N VAL A 106 18.04 0.51 -19.63
CA VAL A 106 17.93 -0.96 -19.77
C VAL A 106 17.14 -1.37 -21.02
N ARG A 107 16.22 -0.51 -21.48
CA ARG A 107 15.30 -0.79 -22.60
C ARG A 107 15.97 -1.35 -23.87
N PRO A 108 17.15 -0.88 -24.33
CA PRO A 108 17.82 -1.42 -25.51
C PRO A 108 18.26 -2.88 -25.38
N PHE A 109 18.49 -3.36 -24.16
CA PHE A 109 18.95 -4.73 -23.88
C PHE A 109 17.79 -5.72 -23.64
N ARG A 110 16.55 -5.28 -23.81
CA ARG A 110 15.38 -6.12 -23.57
C ARG A 110 15.34 -7.28 -24.56
N ILE A 111 15.03 -8.47 -24.05
CA ILE A 111 14.69 -9.63 -24.88
C ILE A 111 13.20 -9.53 -25.20
N PRO A 112 12.80 -9.38 -26.48
CA PRO A 112 11.39 -9.41 -26.86
C PRO A 112 10.78 -10.74 -26.44
N SER A 113 9.59 -10.72 -25.85
CA SER A 113 8.87 -11.95 -25.56
C SER A 113 8.31 -12.52 -26.87
N GLU A 114 8.49 -13.82 -27.11
CA GLU A 114 7.91 -14.48 -28.27
C GLU A 114 6.37 -14.38 -28.23
N ALA A 115 5.76 -14.05 -29.37
CA ALA A 115 4.32 -13.92 -29.50
C ALA A 115 3.64 -15.30 -29.36
N LYS A 116 3.33 -15.71 -28.13
CA LYS A 116 2.47 -16.87 -27.88
C LYS A 116 1.01 -16.50 -28.19
N ARG A 117 0.18 -17.46 -28.60
CA ARG A 117 -1.27 -17.24 -28.72
C ARG A 117 -1.86 -17.07 -27.30
N PHE A 118 -2.91 -16.27 -27.17
CA PHE A 118 -3.55 -15.98 -25.87
C PHE A 118 -5.06 -16.17 -25.93
N ALA A 119 -5.62 -16.61 -24.80
CA ALA A 119 -7.04 -16.53 -24.53
C ALA A 119 -7.27 -15.60 -23.32
N SER A 120 -8.33 -14.79 -23.36
CA SER A 120 -8.84 -14.15 -22.15
C SER A 120 -9.62 -15.20 -21.37
N SER A 121 -9.43 -15.26 -20.05
CA SER A 121 -10.34 -16.04 -19.22
C SER A 121 -11.78 -15.53 -19.41
N LEU A 122 -12.71 -16.44 -19.67
CA LEU A 122 -14.15 -16.15 -19.74
C LEU A 122 -14.81 -16.28 -18.36
N THR A 123 -14.06 -16.65 -17.31
CA THR A 123 -14.58 -16.83 -15.95
C THR A 123 -15.04 -15.50 -15.38
N THR A 124 -16.35 -15.35 -15.20
CA THR A 124 -16.94 -14.22 -14.50
C THR A 124 -16.82 -14.43 -12.99
N ARG A 125 -16.00 -13.62 -12.33
CA ARG A 125 -15.83 -13.64 -10.87
C ARG A 125 -16.79 -12.62 -10.23
N LYS A 126 -17.48 -13.01 -9.16
CA LYS A 126 -18.31 -12.10 -8.37
C LYS A 126 -17.65 -11.82 -7.03
N LEU A 127 -17.79 -10.61 -6.52
CA LEU A 127 -17.25 -10.25 -5.20
C LEU A 127 -17.84 -11.13 -4.08
N ALA A 128 -19.10 -11.55 -4.22
CA ALA A 128 -19.80 -12.42 -3.27
C ALA A 128 -19.14 -13.80 -3.08
N ASP A 129 -18.35 -14.26 -4.05
CA ASP A 129 -17.63 -15.54 -3.96
C ASP A 129 -16.40 -15.44 -3.05
N TYR A 130 -15.95 -14.20 -2.75
CA TYR A 130 -14.75 -13.91 -1.98
C TYR A 130 -15.03 -13.23 -0.64
N THR A 131 -16.31 -13.04 -0.26
CA THR A 131 -16.68 -12.45 1.04
C THR A 131 -17.96 -13.09 1.59
N THR A 132 -18.28 -12.80 2.85
CA THR A 132 -19.53 -13.23 3.46
C THR A 132 -20.25 -12.04 4.09
N ILE A 133 -21.58 -12.06 4.10
CA ILE A 133 -22.39 -11.00 4.73
C ILE A 133 -22.03 -10.83 6.21
N ALA A 134 -21.79 -11.94 6.92
CA ALA A 134 -21.40 -11.92 8.32
C ALA A 134 -20.06 -11.19 8.55
N LEU A 135 -19.06 -11.44 7.69
CA LEU A 135 -17.77 -10.75 7.76
C LEU A 135 -17.91 -9.25 7.48
N GLU A 136 -18.63 -8.89 6.40
CA GLU A 136 -18.81 -7.48 6.04
C GLU A 136 -19.61 -6.73 7.12
N ALA A 137 -20.65 -7.35 7.67
CA ALA A 137 -21.42 -6.80 8.79
C ALA A 137 -20.54 -6.60 10.02
N LEU A 138 -19.68 -7.58 10.36
CA LEU A 138 -18.76 -7.46 11.49
C LEU A 138 -17.78 -6.29 11.30
N VAL A 139 -17.16 -6.16 10.12
CA VAL A 139 -16.24 -5.06 9.82
C VAL A 139 -16.95 -3.71 9.93
N VAL A 140 -18.17 -3.59 9.40
CA VAL A 140 -18.98 -2.37 9.50
C VAL A 140 -19.33 -2.05 10.95
N ILE A 141 -19.82 -3.04 11.72
CA ILE A 141 -20.19 -2.85 13.13
C ILE A 141 -18.99 -2.38 13.94
N VAL A 142 -17.84 -3.06 13.81
CA VAL A 142 -16.62 -2.69 14.53
C VAL A 142 -16.17 -1.28 14.17
N THR A 143 -16.18 -0.93 12.88
CA THR A 143 -15.73 0.38 12.40
C THR A 143 -16.66 1.53 12.84
N ILE A 144 -17.97 1.29 12.89
CA ILE A 144 -18.98 2.33 13.17
C ILE A 144 -19.29 2.44 14.67
N ALA A 145 -19.12 1.39 15.47
CA ALA A 145 -19.41 1.41 16.91
C ALA A 145 -18.71 2.57 17.67
N PRO A 146 -17.43 2.91 17.42
CA PRO A 146 -16.78 4.07 18.02
C PRO A 146 -17.45 5.40 17.67
N VAL A 147 -18.03 5.54 16.48
CA VAL A 147 -18.75 6.76 16.07
C VAL A 147 -19.93 6.99 16.99
N PHE A 148 -20.75 5.96 17.22
CA PHE A 148 -21.91 6.06 18.12
C PHE A 148 -21.49 6.36 19.56
N ALA A 149 -20.44 5.69 20.07
CA ALA A 149 -19.91 5.96 21.39
C ALA A 149 -19.42 7.41 21.53
N LEU A 150 -18.64 7.89 20.55
CA LEU A 150 -18.11 9.25 20.56
C LEU A 150 -19.23 10.29 20.45
N VAL A 151 -20.25 10.09 19.59
CA VAL A 151 -21.42 10.98 19.50
C VAL A 151 -22.15 11.07 20.84
N TYR A 152 -22.37 9.94 21.51
CA TYR A 152 -23.05 9.90 22.80
C TYR A 152 -22.29 10.66 23.90
N TYR A 153 -20.97 10.47 23.98
CA TYR A 153 -20.14 11.10 25.02
C TYR A 153 -19.61 12.49 24.64
N TYR A 154 -19.73 12.92 23.38
CA TYR A 154 -19.21 14.20 22.88
C TYR A 154 -19.59 15.43 23.73
N PRO A 155 -20.85 15.57 24.21
CA PRO A 155 -21.23 16.72 25.02
C PRO A 155 -20.46 16.81 26.34
N GLY A 156 -20.13 15.65 26.95
CA GLY A 156 -19.41 15.56 28.22
C GLY A 156 -17.89 15.60 28.10
N LEU A 157 -17.34 15.62 26.88
CA LEU A 157 -15.89 15.71 26.69
C LEU A 157 -15.37 17.10 27.12
N PRO A 158 -14.19 17.17 27.77
CA PRO A 158 -13.54 18.42 28.17
C PRO A 158 -13.16 19.27 26.96
N GLU A 159 -12.85 20.56 27.19
CA GLU A 159 -12.42 21.48 26.13
C GLU A 159 -11.10 21.05 25.46
N ARG A 160 -10.27 20.28 26.16
CA ARG A 160 -9.05 19.68 25.60
C ARG A 160 -9.12 18.17 25.65
N VAL A 161 -8.91 17.53 24.50
CA VAL A 161 -8.93 16.08 24.34
C VAL A 161 -7.55 15.55 23.93
N PRO A 162 -7.16 14.34 24.35
CA PRO A 162 -5.92 13.74 23.91
C PRO A 162 -6.02 13.31 22.45
N VAL A 163 -4.95 13.56 21.69
CA VAL A 163 -4.87 13.28 20.24
C VAL A 163 -3.62 12.47 19.87
N HIS A 164 -2.84 12.08 20.88
CA HIS A 164 -1.73 11.14 20.75
C HIS A 164 -1.47 10.50 22.11
N TRP A 165 -0.97 9.26 22.07
CA TRP A 165 -0.62 8.47 23.24
C TRP A 165 0.77 7.88 23.04
N GLY A 166 1.58 7.90 24.09
CA GLY A 166 2.89 7.25 24.11
C GLY A 166 2.77 5.72 24.06
N LEU A 167 3.93 5.04 23.97
CA LEU A 167 3.97 3.57 23.89
C LEU A 167 3.35 2.87 25.11
N ASN A 168 3.35 3.52 26.26
CA ASN A 168 2.73 3.07 27.51
C ASN A 168 1.21 3.30 27.56
N GLY A 169 0.62 3.94 26.55
CA GLY A 169 -0.81 4.29 26.50
C GLY A 169 -1.16 5.57 27.27
N GLU A 170 -0.18 6.32 27.79
CA GLU A 170 -0.43 7.60 28.43
C GLU A 170 -0.54 8.72 27.39
N PRO A 171 -1.49 9.67 27.54
CA PRO A 171 -1.62 10.79 26.62
C PRO A 171 -0.44 11.76 26.76
N ASP A 172 0.26 12.01 25.67
CA ASP A 172 1.38 12.96 25.60
C ASP A 172 1.03 14.23 24.81
N ARG A 173 -0.04 14.21 23.98
CA ARG A 173 -0.47 15.37 23.19
C ARG A 173 -1.97 15.64 23.30
N TRP A 174 -2.30 16.92 23.44
CA TRP A 174 -3.67 17.40 23.67
C TRP A 174 -4.05 18.51 22.70
N ALA A 175 -5.22 18.41 22.09
CA ALA A 175 -5.80 19.42 21.20
C ALA A 175 -7.12 19.97 21.74
N ARG A 176 -7.60 21.07 21.15
CA ARG A 176 -8.94 21.59 21.43
C ARG A 176 -9.99 20.59 20.94
N LYS A 177 -11.07 20.42 21.70
CA LYS A 177 -12.24 19.64 21.29
C LYS A 177 -12.94 20.32 20.12
N THR A 178 -12.96 19.63 18.99
CA THR A 178 -13.74 19.97 17.80
C THR A 178 -14.27 18.70 17.15
N PHE A 179 -15.11 18.83 16.12
CA PHE A 179 -15.55 17.66 15.37
C PHE A 179 -14.38 17.00 14.66
N ALA A 180 -13.50 17.79 14.04
CA ALA A 180 -12.32 17.30 13.36
C ALA A 180 -11.39 16.49 14.29
N THR A 181 -11.05 17.01 15.47
CA THR A 181 -10.12 16.32 16.38
C THR A 181 -10.68 15.02 16.96
N VAL A 182 -11.98 14.96 17.24
CA VAL A 182 -12.61 13.77 17.85
C VAL A 182 -12.98 12.71 16.80
N PHE A 183 -13.45 13.12 15.63
CA PHE A 183 -13.98 12.21 14.61
C PHE A 183 -13.01 11.89 13.46
N PHE A 184 -11.80 12.47 13.44
CA PHE A 184 -10.82 12.15 12.40
C PHE A 184 -10.50 10.65 12.28
N ILE A 185 -10.15 9.98 13.39
CA ILE A 185 -9.79 8.55 13.33
C ILE A 185 -10.98 7.67 12.92
N PRO A 186 -12.21 7.84 13.46
CA PRO A 186 -13.38 7.10 12.98
C PRO A 186 -13.72 7.34 11.51
N VAL A 187 -13.66 8.59 11.04
CA VAL A 187 -13.93 8.92 9.63
C VAL A 187 -12.85 8.31 8.72
N LEU A 188 -11.58 8.41 9.12
CA LEU A 188 -10.47 7.75 8.43
C LEU A 188 -10.67 6.24 8.38
N ALA A 189 -11.13 5.62 9.47
CA ALA A 189 -11.42 4.18 9.51
C ALA A 189 -12.50 3.81 8.49
N ALA A 190 -13.64 4.51 8.47
CA ALA A 190 -14.71 4.28 7.49
C ALA A 190 -14.24 4.48 6.04
N TYR A 191 -13.45 5.52 5.80
CA TYR A 191 -12.82 5.78 4.51
C TYR A 191 -11.89 4.64 4.09
N MET A 192 -10.99 4.20 4.96
CA MET A 192 -10.05 3.10 4.69
C MET A 192 -10.78 1.78 4.44
N GLN A 193 -11.85 1.48 5.19
CA GLN A 193 -12.65 0.28 4.94
C GLN A 193 -13.32 0.31 3.56
N SER A 194 -13.86 1.45 3.17
CA SER A 194 -14.44 1.66 1.84
C SER A 194 -13.38 1.50 0.75
N TRP A 195 -12.17 2.03 0.98
CA TRP A 195 -11.05 1.90 0.06
C TRP A 195 -10.61 0.45 -0.11
N PHE A 196 -10.41 -0.30 0.98
CA PHE A 196 -9.97 -1.69 0.89
C PHE A 196 -11.04 -2.60 0.28
N LEU A 197 -12.33 -2.33 0.53
CA LEU A 197 -13.41 -3.05 -0.13
C LEU A 197 -13.42 -2.75 -1.64
N LEU A 198 -13.20 -1.48 -2.03
CA LEU A 198 -13.05 -1.10 -3.43
C LEU A 198 -11.84 -1.80 -4.08
N LEU A 199 -10.68 -1.83 -3.40
CA LEU A 199 -9.48 -2.55 -3.86
C LEU A 199 -9.74 -4.05 -4.02
N LYS A 200 -10.48 -4.67 -3.09
CA LYS A 200 -10.87 -6.09 -3.19
C LYS A 200 -11.76 -6.32 -4.40
N TYR A 201 -12.78 -5.48 -4.59
CA TYR A 201 -13.65 -5.52 -5.78
C TYR A 201 -12.80 -5.45 -7.05
N ASP A 202 -11.89 -4.49 -7.10
CA ASP A 202 -11.01 -4.19 -8.22
C ASP A 202 -10.07 -5.39 -8.54
N ILE A 203 -9.47 -6.03 -7.54
CA ILE A 203 -8.64 -7.24 -7.73
C ILE A 203 -9.47 -8.45 -8.18
N VAL A 204 -10.65 -8.67 -7.60
CA VAL A 204 -11.52 -9.78 -8.00
C VAL A 204 -11.94 -9.68 -9.47
N HIS A 205 -12.11 -8.46 -9.99
CA HIS A 205 -12.45 -8.20 -11.38
C HIS A 205 -11.23 -7.95 -12.28
N ALA A 206 -10.00 -8.13 -11.78
CA ALA A 206 -8.79 -7.95 -12.58
C ALA A 206 -8.80 -8.89 -13.79
N LYS A 207 -8.48 -8.36 -14.97
CA LYS A 207 -8.38 -9.16 -16.19
C LYS A 207 -7.21 -10.14 -16.07
N MET A 208 -7.48 -11.42 -16.31
CA MET A 208 -6.49 -12.50 -16.28
C MET A 208 -6.19 -12.94 -17.71
N MET A 209 -4.93 -12.82 -18.11
CA MET A 209 -4.45 -13.31 -19.40
C MET A 209 -3.94 -14.74 -19.25
N LEU A 210 -4.31 -15.63 -20.17
CA LEU A 210 -3.91 -17.03 -20.13
C LEU A 210 -2.97 -17.38 -21.27
N PRO A 211 -1.90 -18.15 -21.01
CA PRO A 211 -1.06 -18.67 -22.08
C PRO A 211 -1.83 -19.67 -22.94
N ALA A 212 -1.48 -19.81 -24.22
CA ALA A 212 -2.02 -20.87 -25.08
C ALA A 212 -1.64 -22.28 -24.61
N GLU A 213 -0.47 -22.44 -24.01
CA GLU A 213 0.01 -23.71 -23.47
C GLU A 213 -0.19 -23.73 -21.95
N GLN A 214 -0.60 -24.87 -21.40
CA GLN A 214 -0.78 -25.08 -19.96
C GLN A 214 -1.74 -24.07 -19.30
N ALA A 215 -2.74 -23.60 -20.04
CA ALA A 215 -3.70 -22.59 -19.59
C ALA A 215 -4.40 -22.97 -18.27
N GLU A 216 -4.79 -24.24 -18.11
CA GLU A 216 -5.45 -24.74 -16.90
C GLU A 216 -4.55 -24.69 -15.67
N VAL A 217 -3.29 -25.09 -15.81
CA VAL A 217 -2.31 -25.04 -14.71
C VAL A 217 -2.05 -23.58 -14.32
N TYR A 218 -1.88 -22.70 -15.30
CA TYR A 218 -1.71 -21.27 -15.06
C TYR A 218 -2.93 -20.65 -14.36
N MET A 219 -4.14 -20.95 -14.85
CA MET A 219 -5.40 -20.51 -14.23
C MET A 219 -5.48 -20.91 -12.76
N HIS A 220 -5.16 -22.17 -12.45
CA HIS A 220 -5.24 -22.68 -11.09
C HIS A 220 -4.41 -21.84 -10.10
N TYR A 221 -3.14 -21.59 -10.42
CA TYR A 221 -2.28 -20.79 -9.55
C TYR A 221 -2.68 -19.31 -9.50
N LYS A 222 -3.20 -18.75 -10.59
CA LYS A 222 -3.70 -17.37 -10.60
C LYS A 222 -4.95 -17.20 -9.75
N GLU A 223 -5.87 -18.15 -9.79
CA GLU A 223 -7.02 -18.19 -8.89
C GLU A 223 -6.58 -18.37 -7.42
N MET A 224 -5.54 -19.17 -7.15
CA MET A 224 -4.95 -19.26 -5.81
C MET A 224 -4.35 -17.93 -5.33
N LEU A 225 -3.65 -17.20 -6.20
CA LEU A 225 -3.11 -15.87 -5.89
C LEU A 225 -4.23 -14.87 -5.61
N LEU A 226 -5.26 -14.84 -6.46
CA LEU A 226 -6.40 -13.95 -6.30
C LEU A 226 -7.16 -14.26 -4.99
N ALA A 227 -7.43 -15.53 -4.71
CA ALA A 227 -8.05 -15.95 -3.45
C ALA A 227 -7.18 -15.63 -2.23
N ALA A 228 -5.85 -15.69 -2.36
CA ALA A 228 -4.93 -15.26 -1.30
C ALA A 228 -4.95 -13.73 -1.12
N SER A 229 -4.97 -12.94 -2.19
CA SER A 229 -5.09 -11.48 -2.13
C SER A 229 -6.42 -11.03 -1.51
N ALA A 230 -7.54 -11.65 -1.89
CA ALA A 230 -8.84 -11.37 -1.29
C ALA A 230 -8.86 -11.65 0.22
N ARG A 231 -8.33 -12.82 0.64
CA ARG A 231 -8.21 -13.18 2.06
C ARG A 231 -7.27 -12.26 2.83
N MET A 232 -6.16 -11.84 2.21
CA MET A 232 -5.24 -10.87 2.81
C MET A 232 -5.96 -9.56 3.12
N ILE A 233 -6.76 -9.07 2.17
CA ILE A 233 -7.52 -7.83 2.35
C ILE A 233 -8.52 -7.98 3.50
N ASP A 234 -9.21 -9.12 3.62
CA ASP A 234 -10.16 -9.34 4.72
C ASP A 234 -9.50 -9.32 6.09
N TRP A 235 -8.36 -10.02 6.24
CA TRP A 235 -7.60 -9.99 7.48
C TRP A 235 -7.09 -8.58 7.81
N MET A 236 -6.53 -7.88 6.81
CA MET A 236 -6.08 -6.50 6.99
C MET A 236 -7.23 -5.57 7.37
N ARG A 237 -8.39 -5.68 6.70
CA ARG A 237 -9.58 -4.87 7.00
C ARG A 237 -10.08 -5.08 8.42
N GLY A 238 -10.22 -6.33 8.85
CA GLY A 238 -10.67 -6.65 10.21
C GLY A 238 -9.70 -6.14 11.28
N LEU A 239 -8.40 -6.34 11.08
CA LEU A 239 -7.39 -5.87 12.04
C LEU A 239 -7.27 -4.34 12.08
N ILE A 240 -7.30 -3.67 10.92
CA ILE A 240 -7.33 -2.20 10.84
C ILE A 240 -8.60 -1.64 11.47
N ALA A 241 -9.76 -2.30 11.28
CA ALA A 241 -11.00 -1.90 11.94
C ALA A 241 -10.85 -1.94 13.46
N VAL A 242 -10.30 -3.03 14.02
CA VAL A 242 -10.04 -3.15 15.46
C VAL A 242 -9.04 -2.10 15.94
N LEU A 243 -7.92 -1.92 15.23
CA LEU A 243 -6.88 -0.95 15.56
C LEU A 243 -7.44 0.48 15.64
N LEU A 244 -8.07 0.96 14.56
CA LEU A 244 -8.57 2.32 14.48
C LEU A 244 -9.76 2.54 15.41
N SER A 245 -10.59 1.51 15.65
CA SER A 245 -11.68 1.59 16.62
C SER A 245 -11.17 1.70 18.04
N GLY A 246 -10.15 0.90 18.41
CA GLY A 246 -9.52 0.99 19.72
C GLY A 246 -8.86 2.35 19.94
N VAL A 247 -8.09 2.85 18.96
CA VAL A 247 -7.51 4.20 19.00
C VAL A 247 -8.58 5.29 19.13
N SER A 248 -9.69 5.18 18.40
CA SER A 248 -10.80 6.14 18.51
C SER A 248 -11.40 6.19 19.91
N LEU A 249 -11.53 5.03 20.57
CA LEU A 249 -12.09 4.92 21.91
C LEU A 249 -11.10 5.35 23.00
N PHE A 250 -9.81 5.52 22.71
CA PHE A 250 -8.83 5.98 23.70
C PHE A 250 -9.15 7.38 24.23
N ILE A 251 -9.79 8.25 23.43
CA ILE A 251 -10.28 9.56 23.90
C ILE A 251 -11.24 9.37 25.08
N LEU A 252 -12.17 8.42 24.97
CA LEU A 252 -13.13 8.12 26.03
C LEU A 252 -12.45 7.44 27.22
N MET A 253 -11.57 6.46 26.97
CA MET A 253 -10.89 5.70 28.02
C MET A 253 -9.97 6.59 28.88
N THR A 254 -9.36 7.62 28.31
CA THR A 254 -8.54 8.60 29.06
C THR A 254 -9.38 9.64 29.79
N THR A 255 -10.51 10.05 29.20
CA THR A 255 -11.35 11.12 29.75
C THR A 255 -12.28 10.62 30.86
N ILE A 256 -12.84 9.42 30.71
CA ILE A 256 -13.81 8.84 31.63
C ILE A 256 -13.08 8.03 32.69
N GLU A 257 -13.09 8.51 33.94
CA GLU A 257 -12.35 7.91 35.04
C GLU A 257 -12.66 6.42 35.27
N SER A 258 -13.94 6.03 35.18
CA SER A 258 -14.36 4.64 35.36
C SER A 258 -13.86 3.68 34.26
N TRP A 259 -13.47 4.23 33.11
CA TRP A 259 -12.94 3.50 31.96
C TRP A 259 -11.41 3.45 31.99
N ARG A 260 -10.76 4.46 32.59
CA ARG A 260 -9.30 4.59 32.67
C ARG A 260 -8.60 3.36 33.27
N ARG A 261 -9.25 2.66 34.20
CA ARG A 261 -8.72 1.38 34.75
C ARG A 261 -8.46 0.29 33.70
N TRP A 262 -9.14 0.35 32.55
CA TRP A 262 -8.98 -0.63 31.47
C TRP A 262 -7.88 -0.24 30.46
N MET A 263 -7.31 0.96 30.60
CA MET A 263 -6.32 1.51 29.66
C MET A 263 -5.10 0.60 29.47
N PRO A 264 -4.49 -0.02 30.51
CA PRO A 264 -3.34 -0.90 30.31
C PRO A 264 -3.69 -2.10 29.43
N PHE A 265 -4.84 -2.73 29.67
CA PHE A 265 -5.31 -3.87 28.89
C PHE A 265 -5.61 -3.47 27.44
N ALA A 266 -6.26 -2.32 27.24
CA ALA A 266 -6.58 -1.81 25.91
C ALA A 266 -5.30 -1.48 25.12
N SER A 267 -4.30 -0.87 25.77
CA SER A 267 -2.98 -0.58 25.18
C SER A 267 -2.24 -1.85 24.79
N THR A 268 -2.16 -2.85 25.67
CA THR A 268 -1.57 -4.15 25.34
C THR A 268 -2.30 -4.83 24.18
N ALA A 269 -3.64 -4.81 24.17
CA ALA A 269 -4.43 -5.40 23.09
C ALA A 269 -4.17 -4.72 21.74
N LEU A 270 -3.99 -3.40 21.71
CA LEU A 270 -3.62 -2.67 20.49
C LEU A 270 -2.23 -3.07 20.00
N TRP A 271 -1.24 -3.20 20.89
CA TRP A 271 0.10 -3.65 20.50
C TRP A 271 0.12 -5.09 19.97
N VAL A 272 -0.67 -5.98 20.59
CA VAL A 272 -0.88 -7.34 20.07
C VAL A 272 -1.52 -7.29 18.68
N ASN A 273 -2.49 -6.40 18.46
CA ASN A 273 -3.12 -6.21 17.15
C ASN A 273 -2.13 -5.70 16.10
N VAL A 274 -1.23 -4.77 16.45
CA VAL A 274 -0.14 -4.31 15.58
C VAL A 274 0.82 -5.45 15.23
N ALA A 275 1.21 -6.28 16.21
CA ALA A 275 2.05 -7.45 15.96
C ALA A 275 1.36 -8.47 15.04
N LEU A 276 0.05 -8.65 15.20
CA LEU A 276 -0.77 -9.50 14.33
C LEU A 276 -0.88 -8.94 12.91
N LEU A 277 -1.06 -7.62 12.74
CA LEU A 277 -1.03 -6.97 11.44
C LEU A 277 0.28 -7.27 10.69
N LEU A 278 1.42 -7.11 11.36
CA LEU A 278 2.73 -7.38 10.78
C LEU A 278 2.91 -8.86 10.44
N SER A 279 2.45 -9.75 11.33
CA SER A 279 2.54 -11.20 11.13
C SER A 279 1.68 -11.68 9.97
N VAL A 280 0.46 -11.15 9.81
CA VAL A 280 -0.41 -11.44 8.67
C VAL A 280 0.19 -10.89 7.38
N ALA A 281 0.73 -9.67 7.39
CA ALA A 281 1.40 -9.11 6.22
C ALA A 281 2.59 -9.98 5.77
N PHE A 282 3.43 -10.42 6.71
CA PHE A 282 4.57 -11.30 6.43
C PHE A 282 4.12 -12.69 5.93
N TYR A 283 3.09 -13.26 6.56
CA TYR A 283 2.51 -14.53 6.12
C TYR A 283 2.03 -14.46 4.67
N PHE A 284 1.28 -13.42 4.28
CA PHE A 284 0.81 -13.28 2.91
C PHE A 284 1.93 -12.96 1.92
N LEU A 285 2.95 -12.18 2.32
CA LEU A 285 4.15 -11.99 1.51
C LEU A 285 4.83 -13.32 1.19
N TYR A 286 5.06 -14.16 2.22
CA TYR A 286 5.59 -15.50 2.06
C TYR A 286 4.70 -16.36 1.16
N ARG A 287 3.37 -16.35 1.37
CA ARG A 287 2.41 -17.10 0.55
C ARG A 287 2.44 -16.67 -0.91
N PHE A 288 2.53 -15.38 -1.21
CA PHE A 288 2.66 -14.91 -2.59
C PHE A 288 3.96 -15.37 -3.23
N MET A 289 5.08 -15.32 -2.51
CA MET A 289 6.36 -15.84 -3.00
C MET A 289 6.29 -17.35 -3.27
N ALA A 290 5.68 -18.11 -2.36
CA ALA A 290 5.54 -19.55 -2.51
C ALA A 290 4.65 -19.93 -3.71
N ILE A 291 3.48 -19.30 -3.87
CA ILE A 291 2.56 -19.60 -4.98
C ILE A 291 3.18 -19.18 -6.32
N ASN A 292 3.85 -18.02 -6.39
CA ASN A 292 4.53 -17.60 -7.61
C ASN A 292 5.71 -18.52 -7.95
N GLY A 293 6.45 -19.02 -6.95
CA GLY A 293 7.51 -20.01 -7.14
C GLY A 293 6.96 -21.33 -7.70
N GLN A 294 5.83 -21.82 -7.16
CA GLN A 294 5.15 -23.03 -7.66
C GLN A 294 4.65 -22.86 -9.09
N LEU A 295 4.05 -21.70 -9.41
CA LEU A 295 3.64 -21.35 -10.77
C LEU A 295 4.83 -21.38 -11.72
N GLU A 296 5.97 -20.79 -11.31
CA GLU A 296 7.18 -20.73 -12.12
C GLU A 296 7.75 -22.14 -12.38
N THR A 297 7.79 -23.01 -11.36
CA THR A 297 8.22 -24.40 -11.54
C THR A 297 7.26 -25.19 -12.42
N ALA A 298 5.95 -25.04 -12.21
CA ALA A 298 4.93 -25.78 -12.97
C ALA A 298 4.90 -25.41 -14.46
N THR A 299 5.27 -24.18 -14.79
CA THR A 299 5.27 -23.64 -16.16
C THR A 299 6.65 -23.60 -16.82
N GLY A 300 7.66 -24.21 -16.18
CA GLY A 300 9.03 -24.25 -16.71
C GLY A 300 9.71 -22.88 -16.81
N GLY A 301 9.27 -21.90 -16.02
CA GLY A 301 9.77 -20.54 -16.06
C GLY A 301 9.29 -19.71 -17.27
N ASP A 302 8.43 -20.29 -18.11
CA ASP A 302 7.95 -19.70 -19.35
C ASP A 302 6.53 -19.09 -19.23
N ALA A 303 6.05 -18.96 -17.98
CA ALA A 303 4.79 -18.33 -17.59
C ALA A 303 4.69 -16.81 -17.85
N ASN A 304 5.65 -16.19 -18.53
CA ASN A 304 5.53 -14.79 -18.92
C ASN A 304 4.64 -14.67 -20.16
N VAL A 305 3.34 -14.73 -19.89
CA VAL A 305 2.23 -14.56 -20.83
C VAL A 305 2.21 -13.11 -21.32
N ARG A 306 2.73 -12.81 -22.52
CA ARG A 306 2.72 -11.44 -23.07
C ARG A 306 2.21 -11.34 -24.50
N ARG A 307 1.24 -10.46 -24.75
CA ARG A 307 1.04 -9.89 -26.09
C ARG A 307 2.19 -8.94 -26.41
N GLN A 308 3.00 -9.29 -27.41
CA GLN A 308 4.00 -8.39 -27.97
C GLN A 308 3.40 -7.04 -28.43
N SER A 309 2.13 -7.04 -28.87
CA SER A 309 1.40 -5.83 -29.31
C SER A 309 1.02 -4.86 -28.18
N GLU A 310 1.14 -5.27 -26.91
CA GLU A 310 0.79 -4.42 -25.76
C GLU A 310 2.03 -3.89 -25.02
N GLU A 311 3.25 -4.31 -25.38
CA GLU A 311 4.47 -3.86 -24.69
C GLU A 311 4.69 -2.34 -24.82
N ASP A 312 4.31 -1.73 -25.94
CA ASP A 312 4.42 -0.29 -26.16
C ASP A 312 3.36 0.53 -25.40
N LYS A 313 2.38 -0.14 -24.78
CA LYS A 313 1.38 0.46 -23.88
C LYS A 313 1.88 0.56 -22.43
N TRP A 314 3.04 -0.02 -22.13
CA TRP A 314 3.67 0.04 -20.81
C TRP A 314 4.77 1.10 -20.76
N SER A 315 4.83 1.83 -19.66
CA SER A 315 5.86 2.84 -19.38
C SER A 315 6.39 2.71 -17.96
N GLY A 316 7.48 3.43 -17.65
CA GLY A 316 8.10 3.42 -16.32
C GLY A 316 8.59 2.04 -15.88
N GLY A 317 9.19 1.26 -16.80
CA GLY A 317 9.65 -0.11 -16.49
C GLY A 317 8.52 -1.08 -16.14
N GLY A 318 7.32 -0.91 -16.70
CA GLY A 318 6.19 -1.82 -16.44
C GLY A 318 5.36 -1.48 -15.21
N THR A 319 5.52 -0.27 -14.68
CA THR A 319 4.72 0.21 -13.53
C THR A 319 3.41 0.86 -13.98
N ILE A 320 3.41 1.53 -15.15
CA ILE A 320 2.28 2.29 -15.68
C ILE A 320 1.80 1.65 -16.98
N TYR A 321 0.51 1.30 -17.02
CA TYR A 321 -0.17 0.80 -18.21
C TYR A 321 -1.16 1.84 -18.74
N TYR A 322 -1.09 2.14 -20.04
CA TYR A 322 -2.00 3.07 -20.70
C TYR A 322 -2.45 2.50 -22.04
N ASN A 323 -3.67 1.97 -22.09
CA ASN A 323 -4.26 1.46 -23.32
C ASN A 323 -5.75 1.87 -23.44
N PRO A 324 -6.08 2.89 -24.26
CA PRO A 324 -7.47 3.31 -24.47
C PRO A 324 -8.39 2.23 -25.05
N ASP A 325 -7.81 1.29 -25.80
CA ASP A 325 -8.53 0.22 -26.48
C ASP A 325 -8.83 -0.98 -25.55
N ASP A 326 -8.16 -1.06 -24.39
CA ASP A 326 -8.44 -2.10 -23.39
C ASP A 326 -9.48 -1.59 -22.37
N PRO A 327 -10.70 -2.14 -22.33
CA PRO A 327 -11.72 -1.73 -21.36
C PRO A 327 -11.39 -2.17 -19.93
N ALA A 328 -10.39 -3.03 -19.71
CA ALA A 328 -10.01 -3.48 -18.38
C ALA A 328 -9.48 -2.32 -17.54
N LEU A 329 -10.08 -2.12 -16.37
CA LEU A 329 -9.60 -1.14 -15.39
C LEU A 329 -8.31 -1.60 -14.72
N ILE A 330 -8.18 -2.91 -14.47
CA ILE A 330 -7.03 -3.49 -13.78
C ILE A 330 -6.44 -4.61 -14.61
N VAL A 331 -5.12 -4.54 -14.72
CA VAL A 331 -4.30 -5.46 -15.48
C VAL A 331 -3.15 -5.96 -14.62
N GLU A 332 -2.68 -7.16 -14.93
CA GLU A 332 -1.51 -7.73 -14.29
C GLU A 332 -0.23 -7.00 -14.74
N LYS A 333 0.73 -6.80 -13.81
CA LYS A 333 2.02 -6.17 -14.12
C LYS A 333 2.93 -7.07 -14.97
N MET A 334 3.85 -6.46 -15.71
CA MET A 334 4.77 -7.14 -16.65
C MET A 334 5.73 -8.15 -16.00
N ASP A 335 6.01 -7.99 -14.71
CA ASP A 335 6.87 -8.86 -13.91
C ASP A 335 6.10 -10.03 -13.28
N GLY A 336 4.80 -10.15 -13.55
CA GLY A 336 3.89 -11.16 -13.02
C GLY A 336 3.53 -10.98 -11.54
N LEU A 337 3.98 -9.88 -10.92
CA LEU A 337 3.85 -9.64 -9.49
C LEU A 337 2.91 -8.46 -9.22
N GLY A 338 1.64 -8.83 -9.08
CA GLY A 338 0.57 -7.93 -8.69
C GLY A 338 -0.08 -7.23 -9.87
N TYR A 339 -0.85 -6.20 -9.54
CA TYR A 339 -1.78 -5.54 -10.46
C TYR A 339 -1.48 -4.06 -10.55
N THR A 340 -1.85 -3.46 -11.68
CA THR A 340 -1.87 -2.01 -11.88
C THR A 340 -3.17 -1.59 -12.55
N TYR A 341 -3.45 -0.29 -12.52
CA TYR A 341 -4.59 0.27 -13.22
C TYR A 341 -4.24 0.60 -14.67
N ASN A 342 -5.22 0.46 -15.56
CA ASN A 342 -5.18 1.08 -16.88
C ASN A 342 -5.52 2.57 -16.76
N PHE A 343 -4.51 3.42 -16.92
CA PHE A 343 -4.65 4.87 -16.77
C PHE A 343 -5.39 5.55 -17.93
N ALA A 344 -5.76 4.81 -18.99
CA ALA A 344 -6.57 5.34 -20.09
C ALA A 344 -8.09 5.29 -19.81
N GLY A 345 -8.53 4.41 -18.90
CA GLY A 345 -9.95 4.16 -18.65
C GLY A 345 -10.69 5.31 -17.96
N LYS A 346 -12.02 5.32 -18.00
CA LYS A 346 -12.81 6.27 -17.19
C LYS A 346 -12.82 5.90 -15.70
N GLY A 347 -12.76 4.60 -15.39
CA GLY A 347 -12.84 4.09 -14.01
C GLY A 347 -11.71 4.57 -13.10
N ILE A 348 -10.50 4.79 -13.64
CA ILE A 348 -9.34 5.25 -12.87
C ILE A 348 -9.55 6.66 -12.30
N ARG A 349 -10.28 7.53 -13.02
CA ARG A 349 -10.58 8.89 -12.53
C ARG A 349 -11.34 8.87 -11.22
N LEU A 350 -12.32 7.97 -11.09
CA LEU A 350 -13.06 7.78 -9.85
C LEU A 350 -12.17 7.24 -8.72
N ARG A 351 -11.26 6.29 -9.01
CA ARG A 351 -10.32 5.77 -8.01
C ARG A 351 -9.32 6.82 -7.55
N LEU A 352 -8.80 7.64 -8.47
CA LEU A 352 -7.89 8.75 -8.16
C LEU A 352 -8.59 9.85 -7.36
N MET A 353 -9.84 10.19 -7.72
CA MET A 353 -10.65 11.14 -6.95
C MET A 353 -10.93 10.60 -5.55
N PHE A 354 -11.26 9.32 -5.43
CA PHE A 354 -11.45 8.69 -4.13
C PHE A 354 -10.15 8.73 -3.32
N LEU A 355 -9.00 8.33 -3.91
CA LEU A 355 -7.67 8.36 -3.26
C LEU A 355 -7.26 9.76 -2.78
N ALA A 356 -7.63 10.81 -3.52
CA ALA A 356 -7.45 12.20 -3.11
C ALA A 356 -8.25 12.58 -1.84
N GLY A 357 -9.18 11.73 -1.39
CA GLY A 357 -9.86 11.87 -0.12
C GLY A 357 -8.92 11.83 1.08
N VAL A 358 -7.80 11.09 1.04
CA VAL A 358 -6.83 11.04 2.16
C VAL A 358 -6.23 12.41 2.48
N PRO A 359 -5.59 13.13 1.54
CA PRO A 359 -5.05 14.45 1.84
C PRO A 359 -6.16 15.44 2.21
N LEU A 360 -7.38 15.32 1.68
CA LEU A 360 -8.50 16.17 2.08
C LEU A 360 -8.93 15.91 3.53
N LEU A 361 -9.00 14.65 3.98
CA LEU A 361 -9.28 14.31 5.38
C LEU A 361 -8.18 14.82 6.33
N VAL A 362 -6.92 14.73 5.90
CA VAL A 362 -5.80 15.30 6.67
C VAL A 362 -5.90 16.82 6.74
N LEU A 363 -6.22 17.49 5.64
CA LEU A 363 -6.42 18.94 5.62
C LEU A 363 -7.60 19.36 6.50
N TRP A 364 -8.71 18.62 6.47
CA TRP A 364 -9.86 18.82 7.35
C TRP A 364 -9.45 18.76 8.83
N ALA A 365 -8.66 17.75 9.20
CA ALA A 365 -8.14 17.60 10.57
C ALA A 365 -7.14 18.69 10.97
N LEU A 366 -6.26 19.11 10.05
CA LEU A 366 -5.23 20.12 10.32
C LEU A 366 -5.79 21.55 10.39
N LEU A 367 -6.80 21.84 9.58
CA LEU A 367 -7.44 23.15 9.50
C LEU A 367 -8.60 23.30 10.48
N ASP A 368 -8.93 22.24 11.22
CA ASP A 368 -9.99 22.23 12.24
C ASP A 368 -11.36 22.67 11.66
N LEU A 369 -11.64 22.23 10.43
CA LEU A 369 -12.79 22.63 9.60
C LEU A 369 -14.09 21.91 9.93
#